data_AF-A0A9N7MXI1-F1
#
_entry.id   AF-A0A9N7MXI1-F1
#
_cell.length_a   1.000
_cell.length_b   1.000
_cell.length_c   1.000
_cell.angle_alpha   90.00
_cell.angle_beta   90.00
_cell.angle_gamma   90.00
#
_symmetry.space_group_name_H-M   'P 1'
#
loop_
_entity.id
_entity.type
_entity.pdbx_description
1 polymer ?
#
loop_
_entity_poly.entity_id
_entity_poly.type
_entity_poly.pdbx_seq_one_letter_code
_entity_poly.pdbx_strand_id
1 'polypeptide(L)'
;MLHLRKSAETNSYRTLMVEPDEELLYVDLDSLQRLETGDVRFNRGFVDGSCNGLILLVLNPQSILLWNPSTRKQNPLPPACPEDTSRVVRYALGYDSKHRDYKVVMVDQTTPEWEVFESVTRVYSLTTNSWKLVGDFPYALPTNEPWGLYLNDSLHTVIRHCLILAFDLAREEFYELPKPDYHGFSHGLVLVEELGGCLAAVVVPEMSISEVWVMKEYGVKESWSRLIRFDMCQIGLSLHMIPLAYSKSGDEILFNNKGSRFVWYNLGSKTVRVADVEGLGDRSNRKRCGPLFDARVCVESLVSPYDSGLLWIWEMERQRKRKAKGSRR
;
A
#
# COMPACT_ATOMS: atom_id res chain seq x y z
N MET A 1 1.47 19.61 -3.12
CA MET A 1 2.25 19.22 -4.32
C MET A 1 3.76 19.44 -4.17
N LEU A 2 4.26 20.66 -3.88
CA LEU A 2 5.71 20.91 -3.76
C LEU A 2 6.43 20.06 -2.68
N HIS A 3 5.84 19.89 -1.49
CA HIS A 3 6.44 19.06 -0.42
C HIS A 3 6.54 17.60 -0.84
N LEU A 4 5.43 17.00 -1.28
CA LEU A 4 5.38 15.61 -1.75
C LEU A 4 6.41 15.35 -2.86
N ARG A 5 6.50 16.27 -3.84
CA ARG A 5 7.47 16.17 -4.92
C ARG A 5 8.90 16.20 -4.39
N LYS A 6 9.21 17.10 -3.46
CA LYS A 6 10.53 17.16 -2.82
C LYS A 6 10.85 15.88 -2.04
N SER A 7 9.91 15.35 -1.24
CA SER A 7 10.11 14.10 -0.50
C SER A 7 10.39 12.92 -1.41
N ALA A 8 9.66 12.82 -2.53
CA ALA A 8 9.87 11.80 -3.56
C ALA A 8 11.23 11.96 -4.26
N GLU A 9 11.60 13.19 -4.65
CA GLU A 9 12.88 13.48 -5.33
C GLU A 9 14.10 13.24 -4.42
N THR A 10 14.01 13.57 -3.13
CA THR A 10 15.12 13.45 -2.18
C THR A 10 15.13 12.14 -1.41
N ASN A 11 14.14 11.26 -1.63
CA ASN A 11 13.95 10.02 -0.88
C ASN A 11 14.01 10.23 0.65
N SER A 12 13.46 11.36 1.12
CA SER A 12 13.51 11.83 2.51
C SER A 12 12.11 11.92 3.09
N TYR A 13 12.01 12.06 4.42
CA TYR A 13 10.72 12.15 5.14
C TYR A 13 9.85 10.91 4.92
N ARG A 14 10.48 9.74 5.09
CA ARG A 14 9.82 8.44 5.02
C ARG A 14 9.60 7.94 6.43
N THR A 15 8.37 7.57 6.71
CA THR A 15 7.96 7.04 7.99
C THR A 15 7.57 5.58 7.79
N LEU A 16 8.10 4.70 8.62
CA LEU A 16 7.62 3.34 8.71
C LEU A 16 6.44 3.32 9.69
N MET A 17 5.27 2.95 9.20
CA MET A 17 4.09 2.71 10.02
C MET A 17 4.02 1.25 10.37
N VAL A 18 3.69 0.97 11.63
CA VAL A 18 3.68 -0.37 12.21
C VAL A 18 2.37 -0.53 12.97
N GLU A 19 1.67 -1.64 12.71
CA GLU A 19 0.34 -1.93 13.26
C GLU A 19 0.37 -3.16 14.18
N PRO A 20 0.87 -3.03 15.44
CA PRO A 20 0.76 -4.09 16.43
C PRO A 20 -0.54 -3.96 17.24
N ASP A 21 -1.27 -5.08 17.42
CA ASP A 21 -2.35 -5.25 18.42
C ASP A 21 -3.24 -4.01 18.70
N GLU A 22 -4.00 -3.55 17.70
CA GLU A 22 -4.94 -2.40 17.77
C GLU A 22 -4.29 -1.00 17.94
N GLU A 23 -2.95 -0.88 17.89
CA GLU A 23 -2.25 0.40 17.90
C GLU A 23 -1.64 0.74 16.53
N LEU A 24 -1.54 2.04 16.23
CA LEU A 24 -0.80 2.54 15.07
C LEU A 24 0.42 3.30 15.57
N LEU A 25 1.59 2.69 15.33
CA LEU A 25 2.89 3.22 15.70
C LEU A 25 3.62 3.68 14.45
N TYR A 26 4.53 4.62 14.62
CA TYR A 26 5.36 5.08 13.51
C TYR A 26 6.79 5.35 13.97
N VAL A 27 7.73 5.19 13.05
CA VAL A 27 9.14 5.51 13.27
C VAL A 27 9.70 6.13 12.01
N ASP A 28 10.55 7.14 12.16
CA ASP A 28 11.33 7.67 11.04
C ASP A 28 12.19 6.55 10.45
N LEU A 29 12.02 6.27 9.16
CA LEU A 29 12.67 5.14 8.49
C LEU A 29 14.19 5.31 8.44
N ASP A 30 14.65 6.56 8.45
CA ASP A 30 16.06 6.90 8.32
C ASP A 30 16.85 6.64 9.61
N SER A 31 16.24 6.86 10.77
CA SER A 31 16.81 6.57 12.08
C SER A 31 16.50 5.16 12.57
N LEU A 32 15.25 4.71 12.36
CA LEU A 32 14.72 3.41 12.77
C LEU A 32 15.00 3.05 14.25
N GLN A 33 15.05 4.06 15.13
CA GLN A 33 15.49 3.86 16.52
C GLN A 33 14.34 3.45 17.44
N ARG A 34 13.24 4.21 17.41
CA ARG A 34 12.15 4.08 18.39
C ARG A 34 10.80 4.34 17.76
N LEU A 35 9.86 3.45 18.02
CA LEU A 35 8.46 3.64 17.69
C LEU A 35 7.86 4.72 18.60
N GLU A 36 7.17 5.65 17.95
CA GLU A 36 6.36 6.67 18.58
C GLU A 36 4.88 6.32 18.41
N THR A 37 4.09 6.61 19.44
CA THR A 37 2.64 6.45 19.36
C THR A 37 2.04 7.57 18.53
N GLY A 38 1.19 7.22 17.56
CA GLY A 38 0.30 8.17 16.89
C GLY A 38 -0.47 9.04 17.89
N ASP A 39 -0.68 10.31 17.56
CA ASP A 39 -1.67 11.16 18.25
C ASP A 39 -3.10 10.59 18.13
N VAL A 40 -3.31 9.61 17.25
CA VAL A 40 -4.60 8.99 17.00
C VAL A 40 -4.60 7.56 17.52
N ARG A 41 -5.44 7.32 18.54
CA ARG A 41 -5.77 5.97 19.01
C ARG A 41 -7.00 5.49 18.25
N PHE A 42 -6.86 4.40 17.49
CA PHE A 42 -7.98 3.75 16.86
C PHE A 42 -8.39 2.55 17.71
N ASN A 43 -9.66 2.48 18.13
CA ASN A 43 -10.13 1.37 18.96
C ASN A 43 -10.36 0.06 18.18
N ARG A 44 -10.09 0.03 16.86
CA ARG A 44 -10.12 -1.12 15.91
C ARG A 44 -10.21 -0.59 14.48
N GLY A 45 -9.07 -0.42 13.81
CA GLY A 45 -9.02 -0.04 12.41
C GLY A 45 -7.86 -0.71 11.70
N PHE A 46 -8.05 -1.04 10.43
CA PHE A 46 -6.98 -1.51 9.55
C PHE A 46 -6.52 -0.37 8.64
N VAL A 47 -5.21 -0.26 8.43
CA VAL A 47 -4.71 0.56 7.33
C VAL A 47 -4.82 -0.27 6.05
N ASP A 48 -5.71 0.16 5.15
CA ASP A 48 -5.96 -0.54 3.89
C ASP A 48 -5.23 0.10 2.69
N GLY A 49 -4.43 1.13 2.94
CA GLY A 49 -3.54 1.69 1.91
C GLY A 49 -2.95 3.03 2.30
N SER A 50 -1.87 3.39 1.62
CA SER A 50 -1.27 4.71 1.68
C SER A 50 -1.01 5.24 0.27
N CYS A 51 -1.20 6.54 0.08
CA CYS A 51 -0.93 7.20 -1.19
C CYS A 51 -0.54 8.64 -0.92
N ASN A 52 0.65 9.05 -1.35
CA ASN A 52 1.10 10.44 -1.26
C ASN A 52 1.00 11.03 0.17
N GLY A 53 1.22 10.21 1.21
CA GLY A 53 1.10 10.58 2.61
C GLY A 53 -0.32 10.63 3.18
N LEU A 54 -1.34 10.38 2.35
CA LEU A 54 -2.67 10.03 2.84
C LEU A 54 -2.71 8.55 3.20
N ILE A 55 -3.47 8.24 4.24
CA ILE A 55 -3.70 6.89 4.75
C ILE A 55 -5.20 6.64 4.69
N LEU A 56 -5.56 5.48 4.17
CA LEU A 56 -6.91 4.96 4.24
C LEU A 56 -7.07 4.11 5.48
N LEU A 57 -7.98 4.52 6.35
CA LEU A 57 -8.32 3.81 7.56
C LEU A 57 -9.73 3.26 7.46
N VAL A 58 -9.86 1.97 7.71
CA VAL A 58 -11.14 1.26 7.68
C VAL A 58 -11.40 0.69 9.07
N LEU A 59 -12.32 1.31 9.81
CA LEU A 59 -12.73 0.84 11.14
C LEU A 59 -13.75 -0.30 11.03
N ASN A 60 -14.66 -0.13 10.07
CA ASN A 60 -15.62 -1.14 9.63
C ASN A 60 -16.16 -0.70 8.26
N PRO A 61 -16.91 -1.55 7.55
CA PRO A 61 -17.38 -1.21 6.20
C PRO A 61 -18.29 0.04 6.10
N GLN A 62 -18.80 0.54 7.23
CA GLN A 62 -19.61 1.76 7.32
C GLN A 62 -18.82 2.97 7.85
N SER A 63 -17.56 2.79 8.23
CA SER A 63 -16.71 3.82 8.84
C SER A 63 -15.32 3.78 8.22
N ILE A 64 -15.16 4.59 7.19
CA ILE A 64 -13.95 4.72 6.38
C ILE A 64 -13.52 6.18 6.45
N LEU A 65 -12.23 6.45 6.60
CA LEU A 65 -11.72 7.81 6.60
C LEU A 65 -10.34 7.93 5.96
N LEU A 66 -10.08 9.08 5.36
CA LEU A 66 -8.73 9.47 4.94
C LEU A 66 -8.08 10.27 6.06
N TRP A 67 -6.84 9.91 6.38
CA TRP A 67 -6.05 10.61 7.38
C TRP A 67 -4.70 11.02 6.80
N ASN A 68 -4.29 12.24 7.11
CA ASN A 68 -2.92 12.69 6.88
C ASN A 68 -2.24 12.88 8.24
N PRO A 69 -1.26 12.03 8.61
CA PRO A 69 -0.53 12.14 9.87
C PRO A 69 0.21 13.47 10.03
N SER A 70 0.93 13.91 8.99
CA SER A 70 1.75 15.11 9.02
C SER A 70 0.94 16.39 9.24
N THR A 71 -0.31 16.43 8.76
CA THR A 71 -1.22 17.56 8.96
C THR A 71 -2.22 17.34 10.10
N ARG A 72 -2.28 16.13 10.65
CA ARG A 72 -3.26 15.66 11.66
C ARG A 72 -4.73 15.81 11.23
N LYS A 73 -4.99 15.97 9.93
CA LYS A 73 -6.34 16.15 9.37
C LYS A 73 -6.98 14.82 9.03
N GLN A 74 -8.27 14.70 9.30
CA GLN A 74 -9.08 13.51 9.06
C GLN A 74 -10.34 13.85 8.27
N ASN A 75 -10.64 13.07 7.25
CA ASN A 75 -11.83 13.21 6.43
C ASN A 75 -12.62 11.89 6.44
N PRO A 76 -13.70 11.79 7.23
CA PRO A 76 -14.64 10.68 7.14
C PRO A 76 -15.28 10.64 5.75
N LEU A 77 -15.26 9.47 5.12
CA LEU A 77 -15.87 9.26 3.81
C LEU A 77 -17.32 8.79 3.98
N PRO A 78 -18.21 9.09 3.01
CA PRO A 78 -19.53 8.48 3.01
C PRO A 78 -19.39 6.94 2.94
N PRO A 79 -20.23 6.19 3.66
CA PRO A 79 -20.19 4.73 3.61
C PRO A 79 -20.48 4.24 2.19
N ALA A 80 -19.81 3.17 1.79
CA ALA A 80 -20.02 2.56 0.48
C ALA A 80 -21.30 1.70 0.39
N CYS A 81 -22.05 1.59 1.51
CA CYS A 81 -23.22 0.74 1.74
C CYS A 81 -23.06 -0.76 1.41
N PRO A 82 -22.19 -1.52 2.09
CA PRO A 82 -22.33 -2.97 2.14
C PRO A 82 -23.45 -3.31 3.12
N GLU A 83 -24.63 -3.68 2.61
CA GLU A 83 -25.79 -4.07 3.43
C GLU A 83 -25.65 -5.48 4.03
N ASP A 84 -24.78 -6.30 3.46
CA ASP A 84 -24.62 -7.71 3.81
C ASP A 84 -23.27 -7.99 4.49
N THR A 85 -23.34 -8.53 5.71
CA THR A 85 -22.17 -8.90 6.52
C THR A 85 -21.53 -10.23 6.10
N SER A 86 -22.13 -10.97 5.16
CA SER A 86 -21.60 -12.22 4.63
C SER A 86 -20.49 -12.03 3.58
N ARG A 87 -20.27 -10.79 3.12
CA ARG A 87 -19.36 -10.48 2.02
C ARG A 87 -17.96 -10.10 2.54
N VAL A 88 -16.94 -10.57 1.84
CA VAL A 88 -15.54 -10.13 2.02
C VAL A 88 -15.40 -8.76 1.36
N VAL A 89 -14.94 -7.76 2.10
CA VAL A 89 -14.72 -6.41 1.58
C VAL A 89 -13.23 -6.05 1.66
N ARG A 90 -12.72 -5.42 0.61
CA ARG A 90 -11.35 -4.91 0.50
C ARG A 90 -11.37 -3.47 0.01
N TYR A 91 -10.47 -2.67 0.55
CA TYR A 91 -10.31 -1.27 0.17
C TYR A 91 -8.89 -1.00 -0.29
N ALA A 92 -8.73 -0.03 -1.18
CA ALA A 92 -7.43 0.42 -1.65
C ALA A 92 -7.49 1.92 -1.96
N LEU A 93 -6.41 2.63 -1.66
CA LEU A 93 -6.28 4.06 -1.90
C LEU A 93 -5.25 4.31 -2.99
N GLY A 94 -5.60 5.16 -3.94
CA GLY A 94 -4.64 5.62 -4.95
C GLY A 94 -4.94 7.02 -5.45
N TYR A 95 -4.02 7.53 -6.27
CA TYR A 95 -4.15 8.82 -6.93
C TYR A 95 -4.21 8.60 -8.44
N ASP A 96 -5.25 9.16 -9.05
CA ASP A 96 -5.45 9.25 -10.49
C ASP A 96 -4.80 10.54 -10.97
N SER A 97 -3.57 10.47 -11.50
CA SER A 97 -2.87 11.67 -11.94
C SER A 97 -3.53 12.37 -13.14
N LYS A 98 -4.22 11.62 -14.00
CA LYS A 98 -4.89 12.13 -15.21
C LYS A 98 -6.07 13.03 -14.85
N HIS A 99 -6.91 12.59 -13.93
CA HIS A 99 -8.05 13.37 -13.44
C HIS A 99 -7.71 14.18 -12.18
N ARG A 100 -6.48 14.01 -11.67
CA ARG A 100 -5.92 14.68 -10.48
C ARG A 100 -6.80 14.47 -9.26
N ASP A 101 -7.18 13.23 -9.01
CA ASP A 101 -8.15 12.86 -7.99
C ASP A 101 -7.63 11.75 -7.09
N TYR A 102 -7.97 11.83 -5.81
CA TYR A 102 -7.76 10.69 -4.91
C TYR A 102 -8.98 9.80 -4.99
N LYS A 103 -8.72 8.51 -5.21
CA LYS A 103 -9.77 7.52 -5.36
C LYS A 103 -9.60 6.41 -4.33
N VAL A 104 -10.72 5.98 -3.77
CA VAL A 104 -10.78 4.77 -2.95
C VAL A 104 -11.54 3.71 -3.74
N VAL A 105 -10.89 2.58 -3.98
CA VAL A 105 -11.51 1.42 -4.64
C VAL A 105 -11.94 0.45 -3.56
N MET A 106 -13.22 0.12 -3.57
CA MET A 106 -13.82 -0.90 -2.71
C MET A 106 -14.24 -2.08 -3.59
N VAL A 107 -13.86 -3.28 -3.20
CA VAL A 107 -14.36 -4.52 -3.78
C VAL A 107 -15.06 -5.30 -2.69
N ASP A 108 -16.31 -5.65 -2.91
CA ASP A 108 -17.05 -6.59 -2.08
C ASP A 108 -17.36 -7.87 -2.86
N GLN A 109 -17.18 -9.02 -2.24
CA GLN A 109 -17.38 -10.33 -2.86
C GLN A 109 -18.10 -11.29 -1.90
N THR A 110 -19.03 -12.10 -2.41
CA THR A 110 -19.60 -13.21 -1.62
C THR A 110 -18.48 -14.16 -1.19
N THR A 111 -18.61 -14.77 -0.01
CA THR A 111 -17.74 -15.91 0.32
C THR A 111 -17.85 -16.95 -0.79
N PRO A 112 -16.73 -17.42 -1.37
CA PRO A 112 -16.79 -18.38 -2.47
C PRO A 112 -17.43 -19.68 -1.99
N GLU A 113 -18.60 -20.02 -2.53
CA GLU A 113 -19.19 -21.35 -2.39
C GLU A 113 -18.94 -22.09 -3.70
N TRP A 114 -18.20 -23.21 -3.63
CA TRP A 114 -17.90 -24.04 -4.80
C TRP A 114 -17.25 -23.29 -5.99
N GLU A 115 -16.34 -22.36 -5.68
CA GLU A 115 -15.66 -21.47 -6.65
C GLU A 115 -16.55 -20.47 -7.40
N VAL A 116 -17.83 -20.39 -7.05
CA VAL A 116 -18.73 -19.36 -7.55
C VAL A 116 -18.71 -18.18 -6.57
N PHE A 117 -18.52 -16.98 -7.12
CA PHE A 117 -18.58 -15.74 -6.37
C PHE A 117 -19.28 -14.66 -7.18
N GLU A 118 -19.97 -13.77 -6.48
CA GLU A 118 -20.44 -12.51 -7.04
C GLU A 118 -19.59 -11.40 -6.44
N SER A 119 -19.15 -10.47 -7.27
CA SER A 119 -18.32 -9.36 -6.81
C SER A 119 -18.78 -8.04 -7.37
N VAL A 120 -18.57 -6.98 -6.60
CA VAL A 120 -18.91 -5.62 -7.00
C VAL A 120 -17.76 -4.70 -6.65
N THR A 121 -17.31 -3.94 -7.64
CA THR A 121 -16.28 -2.91 -7.50
C THR A 121 -16.94 -1.53 -7.52
N ARG A 122 -16.70 -0.74 -6.47
CA ARG A 122 -17.09 0.67 -6.39
C ARG A 122 -15.86 1.55 -6.24
N VAL A 123 -15.92 2.73 -6.84
CA VAL A 123 -14.86 3.73 -6.77
C VAL A 123 -15.43 5.00 -6.17
N TYR A 124 -14.84 5.44 -5.06
CA TYR A 124 -15.09 6.75 -4.49
C TYR A 124 -14.14 7.76 -5.12
N SER A 125 -14.68 8.90 -5.52
CA SER A 125 -13.90 10.08 -5.92
C SER A 125 -13.93 11.11 -4.80
N LEU A 126 -12.74 11.55 -4.36
CA LEU A 126 -12.63 12.64 -3.38
C LEU A 126 -13.15 13.95 -3.96
N THR A 127 -12.90 14.19 -5.25
CA THR A 127 -13.32 15.42 -5.93
C THR A 127 -14.84 15.54 -6.06
N THR A 128 -15.55 14.46 -6.40
CA THR A 128 -17.03 14.49 -6.48
C THR A 128 -17.71 14.13 -5.17
N ASN A 129 -16.95 13.66 -4.18
CA ASN A 129 -17.44 13.16 -2.90
C ASN A 129 -18.56 12.12 -3.05
N SER A 130 -18.38 11.16 -3.95
CA SER A 130 -19.40 10.16 -4.26
C SER A 130 -18.80 8.83 -4.69
N TRP A 131 -19.52 7.74 -4.38
CA TRP A 131 -19.23 6.41 -4.89
C TRP A 131 -19.87 6.21 -6.27
N LYS A 132 -19.16 5.47 -7.12
CA LYS A 132 -19.61 5.04 -8.45
C LYS A 132 -19.43 3.53 -8.57
N LEU A 133 -20.45 2.84 -9.10
CA LEU A 133 -20.34 1.44 -9.51
C LEU A 133 -19.54 1.35 -10.81
N VAL A 134 -18.52 0.51 -10.84
CA VAL A 134 -17.64 0.33 -12.01
C VAL A 134 -17.89 -1.00 -12.70
N GLY A 135 -18.09 -2.07 -11.94
CA GLY A 135 -18.35 -3.40 -12.48
C GLY A 135 -17.85 -4.48 -11.54
N ASP A 136 -17.69 -5.69 -12.07
CA ASP A 136 -17.31 -6.86 -11.27
C ASP A 136 -15.79 -6.97 -11.13
N PHE A 137 -15.35 -7.59 -10.05
CA PHE A 137 -13.96 -7.97 -9.86
C PHE A 137 -13.70 -9.32 -10.55
N PRO A 138 -12.70 -9.43 -11.45
CA PRO A 138 -12.62 -10.55 -12.38
C PRO A 138 -12.20 -11.89 -11.75
N TYR A 139 -11.78 -11.91 -10.49
CA TYR A 139 -11.21 -13.07 -9.82
C TYR A 139 -11.75 -13.28 -8.41
N ALA A 140 -11.49 -14.42 -7.79
CA ALA A 140 -11.72 -14.55 -6.35
C ALA A 140 -10.78 -13.58 -5.60
N LEU A 141 -11.31 -12.84 -4.62
CA LEU A 141 -10.52 -11.92 -3.82
C LEU A 141 -9.46 -12.71 -3.02
N PRO A 142 -8.23 -12.19 -2.93
CA PRO A 142 -7.20 -12.77 -2.07
C PRO A 142 -7.65 -12.76 -0.61
N THR A 143 -7.54 -13.91 0.05
CA THR A 143 -7.99 -14.08 1.44
C THR A 143 -6.94 -13.58 2.43
N ASN A 144 -5.65 -13.81 2.13
CA ASN A 144 -4.53 -13.50 3.02
C ASN A 144 -3.49 -12.56 2.39
N GLU A 145 -3.55 -12.34 1.08
CA GLU A 145 -2.58 -11.51 0.36
C GLU A 145 -2.94 -10.02 0.47
N PRO A 146 -1.92 -9.13 0.51
CA PRO A 146 -2.14 -7.70 0.43
C PRO A 146 -2.94 -7.32 -0.82
N TRP A 147 -3.88 -6.40 -0.63
CA TRP A 147 -4.68 -5.82 -1.70
C TRP A 147 -4.33 -4.35 -1.85
N GLY A 148 -4.24 -3.89 -3.09
CA GLY A 148 -4.32 -2.46 -3.38
C GLY A 148 -3.01 -1.69 -3.28
N LEU A 149 -1.87 -2.31 -3.58
CA LEU A 149 -0.59 -1.59 -3.67
C LEU A 149 -0.69 -0.51 -4.75
N TYR A 150 -0.57 0.76 -4.36
CA TYR A 150 -0.57 1.89 -5.29
C TYR A 150 0.81 2.13 -5.91
N LEU A 151 0.88 2.09 -7.24
CA LEU A 151 2.07 2.46 -8.02
C LEU A 151 1.65 2.83 -9.45
N ASN A 152 2.29 3.85 -10.06
CA ASN A 152 2.06 4.23 -11.46
C ASN A 152 0.57 4.37 -11.85
N ASP A 153 -0.20 5.11 -11.05
CA ASP A 153 -1.65 5.35 -11.23
C ASP A 153 -2.54 4.09 -11.24
N SER A 154 -1.99 2.96 -10.78
CA SER A 154 -2.71 1.69 -10.68
C SER A 154 -2.61 1.08 -9.28
N LEU A 155 -3.61 0.27 -8.95
CA LEU A 155 -3.64 -0.55 -7.74
C LEU A 155 -3.35 -2.00 -8.08
N HIS A 156 -2.48 -2.65 -7.31
CA HIS A 156 -1.96 -3.97 -7.63
C HIS A 156 -2.31 -5.00 -6.57
N THR A 157 -2.46 -6.25 -7.01
CA THR A 157 -2.51 -7.41 -6.13
C THR A 157 -2.00 -8.65 -6.85
N VAL A 158 -1.77 -9.71 -6.09
CA VAL A 158 -1.47 -11.05 -6.61
C VAL A 158 -2.73 -11.91 -6.52
N ILE A 159 -3.06 -12.59 -7.62
CA ILE A 159 -4.20 -13.53 -7.67
C ILE A 159 -3.67 -14.96 -7.78
N ARG A 160 -4.14 -15.82 -6.87
CA ARG A 160 -3.88 -17.28 -6.84
C ARG A 160 -2.40 -17.64 -7.01
N HIS A 161 -1.51 -16.82 -6.47
CA HIS A 161 -0.06 -16.94 -6.58
C HIS A 161 0.53 -17.05 -7.99
N CYS A 162 -0.22 -16.63 -9.01
CA CYS A 162 0.13 -16.91 -10.40
C CYS A 162 0.19 -15.66 -11.28
N LEU A 163 -0.62 -14.64 -10.99
CA LEU A 163 -0.74 -13.44 -11.85
C LEU A 163 -0.73 -12.16 -11.01
N ILE A 164 -0.32 -11.06 -11.65
CA ILE A 164 -0.40 -9.72 -11.09
C ILE A 164 -1.58 -9.02 -11.75
N LEU A 165 -2.59 -8.68 -10.96
CA LEU A 165 -3.73 -7.90 -11.41
C LEU A 165 -3.50 -6.44 -11.05
N ALA A 166 -3.77 -5.56 -12.01
CA ALA A 166 -3.75 -4.13 -11.83
C ALA A 166 -5.14 -3.53 -12.10
N PHE A 167 -5.47 -2.47 -11.38
CA PHE A 167 -6.65 -1.63 -11.64
C PHE A 167 -6.19 -0.22 -12.00
N ASP A 168 -6.42 0.19 -13.24
CA ASP A 168 -6.09 1.54 -13.72
C ASP A 168 -7.09 2.53 -13.11
N LEU A 169 -6.62 3.46 -12.29
CA LEU A 169 -7.52 4.40 -11.60
C LEU A 169 -8.15 5.42 -12.55
N ALA A 170 -7.51 5.72 -13.67
CA ALA A 170 -7.98 6.71 -14.63
C ALA A 170 -9.01 6.13 -15.60
N ARG A 171 -8.79 4.90 -16.05
CA ARG A 171 -9.73 4.15 -16.92
C ARG A 171 -10.81 3.45 -16.11
N GLU A 172 -10.55 3.19 -14.83
CA GLU A 172 -11.40 2.40 -13.94
C GLU A 172 -11.59 0.97 -14.49
N GLU A 173 -10.51 0.36 -14.98
CA GLU A 173 -10.50 -0.95 -15.63
C GLU A 173 -9.43 -1.87 -15.03
N PHE A 174 -9.76 -3.15 -14.90
CA PHE A 174 -8.80 -4.20 -14.53
C PHE A 174 -8.01 -4.67 -15.74
N TYR A 175 -6.72 -4.94 -15.55
CA TYR A 175 -5.85 -5.53 -16.55
C TYR A 175 -4.74 -6.35 -15.89
N GLU A 176 -4.22 -7.33 -16.62
CA GLU A 176 -3.13 -8.17 -16.14
C GLU A 176 -1.78 -7.55 -16.50
N LEU A 177 -0.83 -7.64 -15.57
CA LEU A 177 0.56 -7.28 -15.81
C LEU A 177 1.40 -8.53 -16.08
N PRO A 178 2.48 -8.40 -16.88
CA PRO A 178 3.43 -9.48 -17.01
C PRO A 178 4.08 -9.77 -15.65
N LYS A 179 4.17 -11.05 -15.31
CA LYS A 179 4.86 -11.55 -14.12
C LYS A 179 6.33 -11.88 -14.43
N PRO A 180 7.21 -11.98 -13.41
CA PRO A 180 8.58 -12.45 -13.61
C PRO A 180 8.62 -13.90 -14.13
N ASP A 181 9.61 -14.19 -14.97
CA ASP A 181 9.90 -15.53 -15.48
C ASP A 181 10.74 -16.31 -14.46
N TYR A 182 10.08 -16.83 -13.42
CA TYR A 182 10.67 -17.75 -12.46
C TYR A 182 10.31 -19.21 -12.81
N HIS A 183 11.16 -20.14 -12.37
CA HIS A 183 10.96 -21.57 -12.55
C HIS A 183 10.75 -22.23 -11.18
N GLY A 184 9.62 -22.94 -11.00
CA GLY A 184 9.30 -23.62 -9.75
C GLY A 184 7.80 -23.88 -9.60
N PHE A 185 7.45 -24.84 -8.75
CA PHE A 185 6.06 -25.29 -8.51
C PHE A 185 5.66 -25.24 -7.03
N SER A 186 6.42 -24.52 -6.20
CA SER A 186 6.08 -24.33 -4.79
C SER A 186 5.00 -23.25 -4.64
N HIS A 187 5.23 -22.22 -3.83
CA HIS A 187 4.24 -21.19 -3.57
C HIS A 187 4.09 -20.15 -4.69
N GLY A 188 5.04 -20.06 -5.63
CA GLY A 188 4.91 -19.16 -6.78
C GLY A 188 5.03 -17.69 -6.41
N LEU A 189 4.21 -16.83 -7.02
CA LEU A 189 4.19 -15.39 -6.74
C LEU A 189 3.43 -15.14 -5.43
N VAL A 190 4.09 -14.59 -4.42
CA VAL A 190 3.49 -14.44 -3.09
C VAL A 190 2.80 -13.10 -2.93
N LEU A 191 3.47 -12.02 -3.30
CA LEU A 191 2.99 -10.64 -3.14
C LEU A 191 3.73 -9.71 -4.09
N VAL A 192 3.21 -8.48 -4.18
CA VAL A 192 3.89 -7.35 -4.83
C VAL A 192 3.98 -6.18 -3.87
N GLU A 193 5.07 -5.41 -3.96
CA GLU A 193 5.33 -4.20 -3.16
C GLU A 193 5.98 -3.12 -4.01
N GLU A 194 6.00 -1.89 -3.49
CA GLU A 194 6.83 -0.81 -4.04
C GLU A 194 8.23 -0.90 -3.45
N LEU A 195 9.25 -0.91 -4.30
CA LEU A 195 10.64 -0.87 -3.84
C LEU A 195 11.50 0.01 -4.76
N GLY A 196 11.83 1.21 -4.28
CA GLY A 196 12.70 2.15 -5.00
C GLY A 196 12.06 2.70 -6.27
N GLY A 197 10.75 2.96 -6.24
CA GLY A 197 9.94 3.44 -7.35
C GLY A 197 9.56 2.35 -8.37
N CYS A 198 9.96 1.10 -8.13
CA CYS A 198 9.69 -0.02 -9.02
C CYS A 198 8.65 -0.97 -8.40
N LEU A 199 7.90 -1.67 -9.25
CA LEU A 199 7.08 -2.79 -8.80
C LEU A 199 8.00 -3.96 -8.47
N ALA A 200 8.01 -4.38 -7.21
CA ALA A 200 8.74 -5.54 -6.74
C ALA A 200 7.79 -6.73 -6.55
N ALA A 201 8.24 -7.92 -6.92
CA ALA A 201 7.52 -9.17 -6.73
C ALA A 201 8.33 -10.10 -5.84
N VAL A 202 7.70 -10.66 -4.81
CA VAL A 202 8.29 -11.72 -3.98
C VAL A 202 7.80 -13.06 -4.49
N VAL A 203 8.73 -13.94 -4.84
CA VAL A 203 8.46 -15.25 -5.43
C VAL A 203 9.11 -16.33 -4.57
N VAL A 204 8.40 -17.42 -4.37
CA VAL A 204 8.88 -18.62 -3.67
C VAL A 204 8.82 -19.79 -4.67
N PRO A 205 9.85 -19.96 -5.51
CA PRO A 205 9.86 -21.00 -6.53
C PRO A 205 10.01 -22.42 -5.94
N GLU A 206 10.69 -22.52 -4.80
CA GLU A 206 11.03 -23.77 -4.10
C GLU A 206 10.78 -23.60 -2.59
N MET A 207 10.60 -24.70 -1.84
CA MET A 207 10.17 -24.65 -0.42
C MET A 207 11.05 -23.80 0.51
N SER A 208 12.34 -23.64 0.22
CA SER A 208 13.28 -22.87 1.03
C SER A 208 13.90 -21.69 0.30
N ILE A 209 13.47 -21.38 -0.92
CA ILE A 209 14.04 -20.30 -1.72
C ILE A 209 13.03 -19.17 -1.84
N SER A 210 13.47 -17.97 -1.51
CA SER A 210 12.73 -16.74 -1.82
C SER A 210 13.56 -15.87 -2.78
N GLU A 211 12.88 -15.29 -3.74
CA GLU A 211 13.44 -14.36 -4.71
C GLU A 211 12.65 -13.06 -4.68
N VAL A 212 13.37 -11.94 -4.75
CA VAL A 212 12.76 -10.63 -5.00
C VAL A 212 13.14 -10.20 -6.40
N TRP A 213 12.13 -9.91 -7.21
CA TRP A 213 12.26 -9.42 -8.56
C TRP A 213 11.78 -7.97 -8.62
N VAL A 214 12.37 -7.15 -9.49
CA VAL A 214 11.96 -5.75 -9.72
C VAL A 214 11.70 -5.52 -11.20
N MET A 215 10.58 -4.86 -11.50
CA MET A 215 10.19 -4.43 -12.84
C MET A 215 10.74 -3.03 -13.06
N LYS A 216 11.85 -2.92 -13.80
CA LYS A 216 12.55 -1.63 -14.02
C LYS A 216 11.75 -0.67 -14.91
N GLU A 217 11.00 -1.22 -15.85
CA GLU A 217 10.12 -0.45 -16.73
C GLU A 217 8.70 -0.99 -16.56
N TYR A 218 7.82 -0.15 -16.01
CA TYR A 218 6.48 -0.57 -15.66
C TYR A 218 5.69 -1.07 -16.87
N GLY A 219 5.07 -2.25 -16.73
CA GLY A 219 4.33 -2.93 -17.79
C GLY A 219 5.18 -3.71 -18.81
N VAL A 220 6.51 -3.62 -18.75
CA VAL A 220 7.41 -4.28 -19.73
C VAL A 220 7.94 -5.59 -19.15
N LYS A 221 7.59 -6.72 -19.78
CA LYS A 221 7.94 -8.08 -19.31
C LYS A 221 9.45 -8.27 -19.20
N GLU A 222 10.18 -7.86 -20.21
CA GLU A 222 11.64 -8.04 -20.35
C GLU A 222 12.42 -7.20 -19.33
N SER A 223 11.76 -6.25 -18.67
CA SER A 223 12.38 -5.38 -17.65
C SER A 223 12.45 -6.02 -16.26
N TRP A 224 11.77 -7.15 -16.06
CA TRP A 224 11.88 -7.92 -14.82
C TRP A 224 13.31 -8.40 -14.63
N SER A 225 13.87 -8.08 -13.48
CA SER A 225 15.20 -8.54 -13.09
C SER A 225 15.20 -9.04 -11.66
N ARG A 226 15.86 -10.18 -11.42
CA ARG A 226 16.00 -10.73 -10.08
C ARG A 226 17.00 -9.90 -9.31
N LEU A 227 16.55 -9.29 -8.23
CA LEU A 227 17.36 -8.44 -7.36
C LEU A 227 18.12 -9.29 -6.34
N ILE A 228 17.41 -10.19 -5.65
CA ILE A 228 18.00 -11.10 -4.67
C ILE A 228 17.38 -12.49 -4.76
N ARG A 229 18.18 -13.49 -4.38
CA ARG A 229 17.78 -14.88 -4.17
C ARG A 229 18.45 -15.34 -2.89
N PHE A 230 17.68 -15.86 -1.95
CA PHE A 230 18.23 -16.34 -0.69
C PHE A 230 17.53 -17.62 -0.22
N ASP A 231 18.32 -18.44 0.48
CA ASP A 231 17.87 -19.67 1.12
C ASP A 231 17.41 -19.35 2.54
N MET A 232 16.11 -19.49 2.76
CA MET A 232 15.43 -19.19 4.01
C MET A 232 16.00 -19.97 5.19
N CYS A 233 16.42 -21.23 4.96
CA CYS A 233 16.97 -22.09 6.00
C CYS A 233 18.34 -21.60 6.45
N GLN A 234 19.14 -21.04 5.55
CA GLN A 234 20.48 -20.53 5.87
C GLN A 234 20.44 -19.23 6.67
N ILE A 235 19.44 -18.39 6.43
CA ILE A 235 19.34 -17.07 7.06
C ILE A 235 18.33 -17.01 8.22
N GLY A 236 17.60 -18.10 8.48
CA GLY A 236 16.63 -18.20 9.57
C GLY A 236 15.43 -17.24 9.45
N LEU A 237 14.98 -16.99 8.21
CA LEU A 237 13.87 -16.07 7.92
C LEU A 237 12.61 -16.81 7.42
N SER A 238 11.48 -16.11 7.36
CA SER A 238 10.19 -16.66 6.91
C SER A 238 9.96 -16.50 5.42
N LEU A 239 9.23 -17.45 4.80
CA LEU A 239 8.89 -17.44 3.36
C LEU A 239 8.13 -16.18 2.91
N HIS A 240 7.50 -15.46 3.84
CA HIS A 240 6.74 -14.24 3.58
C HIS A 240 7.50 -13.02 4.10
N MET A 241 8.60 -12.68 3.43
CA MET A 241 9.32 -11.44 3.65
C MET A 241 8.78 -10.33 2.77
N ILE A 242 8.33 -9.24 3.38
CA ILE A 242 7.81 -8.07 2.67
C ILE A 242 8.95 -7.06 2.55
N PRO A 243 9.47 -6.77 1.34
CA PRO A 243 10.44 -5.69 1.16
C PRO A 243 9.78 -4.35 1.44
N LEU A 244 10.44 -3.50 2.24
CA LEU A 244 9.88 -2.22 2.65
C LEU A 244 10.60 -1.04 2.02
N ALA A 245 11.94 -1.02 2.07
CA ALA A 245 12.72 0.10 1.58
C ALA A 245 14.20 -0.23 1.41
N TYR A 246 14.87 0.51 0.54
CA TYR A 246 16.33 0.64 0.57
C TYR A 246 16.79 1.54 1.72
N SER A 247 17.92 1.17 2.31
CA SER A 247 18.77 2.05 3.12
C SER A 247 19.18 3.31 2.33
N LYS A 248 19.64 4.35 3.05
CA LYS A 248 20.11 5.60 2.42
C LYS A 248 21.26 5.39 1.43
N SER A 249 22.17 4.48 1.76
CA SER A 249 23.30 4.10 0.91
C SER A 249 22.90 3.22 -0.27
N GLY A 250 21.71 2.62 -0.23
CA GLY A 250 21.20 1.74 -1.28
C GLY A 250 21.82 0.35 -1.30
N ASP A 251 22.69 0.02 -0.34
CA ASP A 251 23.40 -1.26 -0.24
C ASP A 251 22.64 -2.30 0.61
N GLU A 252 21.68 -1.86 1.43
CA GLU A 252 20.80 -2.73 2.21
C GLU A 252 19.31 -2.52 1.89
N ILE A 253 18.52 -3.59 2.05
CA ILE A 253 17.04 -3.58 1.99
C ILE A 253 16.47 -3.96 3.36
N LEU A 254 15.50 -3.18 3.82
CA LEU A 254 14.69 -3.48 5.01
C LEU A 254 13.55 -4.41 4.63
N PHE A 255 13.37 -5.47 5.42
CA PHE A 255 12.25 -6.40 5.28
C PHE A 255 11.42 -6.47 6.56
N ASN A 256 10.10 -6.58 6.41
CA ASN A 256 9.23 -7.12 7.45
C ASN A 256 9.21 -8.66 7.33
N ASN A 257 9.71 -9.35 8.36
CA ASN A 257 9.77 -10.82 8.38
C ASN A 257 8.49 -11.40 9.00
N LYS A 258 7.43 -11.55 8.20
CA LYS A 258 6.12 -12.07 8.62
C LYS A 258 5.57 -11.38 9.88
N GLY A 259 5.75 -10.07 9.99
CA GLY A 259 5.34 -9.30 11.14
C GLY A 259 6.03 -9.68 12.44
N SER A 260 7.17 -10.39 12.42
CA SER A 260 7.85 -10.81 13.66
C SER A 260 8.98 -9.88 14.10
N ARG A 261 9.65 -9.28 13.13
CA ARG A 261 10.77 -8.35 13.31
C ARG A 261 11.10 -7.72 11.97
N PHE A 262 11.80 -6.59 12.04
CA PHE A 262 12.47 -6.02 10.89
C PHE A 262 13.88 -6.61 10.74
N VAL A 263 14.32 -6.79 9.50
CA VAL A 263 15.67 -7.27 9.18
C VAL A 263 16.26 -6.47 8.03
N TRP A 264 17.53 -6.10 8.16
CA TRP A 264 18.32 -5.55 7.07
C TRP A 264 19.04 -6.67 6.33
N TYR A 265 18.88 -6.70 5.02
CA TYR A 265 19.63 -7.58 4.12
C TYR A 265 20.65 -6.74 3.34
N ASN A 266 21.93 -7.06 3.46
CA ASN A 266 22.97 -6.39 2.69
C ASN A 266 23.15 -7.06 1.32
N LEU A 267 23.02 -6.27 0.25
CA LEU A 267 23.07 -6.73 -1.14
C LEU A 267 24.46 -7.22 -1.56
N GLY A 268 25.52 -6.61 -1.01
CA GLY A 268 26.90 -6.94 -1.34
C GLY A 268 27.39 -8.20 -0.62
N SER A 269 27.31 -8.20 0.71
CA SER A 269 27.76 -9.32 1.54
C SER A 269 26.77 -10.48 1.60
N LYS A 270 25.51 -10.26 1.21
CA LYS A 270 24.40 -11.24 1.30
C LYS A 270 24.13 -11.70 2.72
N THR A 271 24.38 -10.85 3.70
CA THR A 271 24.16 -11.13 5.12
C THR A 271 22.91 -10.44 5.64
N VAL A 272 22.31 -11.03 6.68
CA VAL A 272 21.15 -10.48 7.38
C VAL A 272 21.55 -10.01 8.76
N ARG A 273 21.02 -8.86 9.18
CA ARG A 273 21.08 -8.39 10.57
C ARG A 273 19.69 -7.97 11.03
N VAL A 274 19.41 -8.13 12.32
CA VAL A 274 18.15 -7.66 12.91
C VAL A 274 18.16 -6.13 12.93
N ALA A 275 17.03 -5.53 12.62
CA ALA A 275 16.79 -4.11 12.80
C ALA A 275 16.00 -3.94 14.10
N ASP A 276 16.72 -3.73 15.22
CA ASP A 276 16.10 -3.55 16.52
C ASP A 276 15.47 -2.15 16.61
N VAL A 277 14.17 -2.12 16.88
CA VAL A 277 13.40 -0.88 17.02
C VAL A 277 12.77 -0.88 18.41
N GLU A 278 13.12 0.12 19.22
CA GLU A 278 12.55 0.28 20.56
C GLU A 278 11.03 0.48 20.47
N GLY A 279 10.28 -0.12 21.40
CA GLY A 279 8.83 0.04 21.48
C GLY A 279 8.02 -1.05 20.76
N LEU A 280 8.63 -1.90 19.93
CA LEU A 280 8.02 -3.19 19.58
C LEU A 280 8.07 -4.07 20.84
N GLY A 281 6.92 -4.25 21.49
CA GLY A 281 6.80 -4.87 22.82
C GLY A 281 7.50 -6.23 22.98
N ASP A 282 7.81 -6.58 24.23
CA ASP A 282 8.55 -7.79 24.58
C ASP A 282 7.85 -9.09 24.09
N ARG A 283 8.64 -9.98 23.49
CA ARG A 283 8.23 -11.22 22.80
C ARG A 283 7.59 -12.27 23.71
N SER A 284 7.63 -12.05 25.02
CA SER A 284 7.46 -13.06 26.04
C SER A 284 6.00 -13.37 26.43
N ASN A 285 5.01 -12.56 26.01
CA ASN A 285 3.69 -12.65 26.66
C ASN A 285 2.43 -12.34 25.82
N ARG A 286 2.35 -12.75 24.54
CA ARG A 286 1.12 -12.51 23.74
C ARG A 286 0.64 -13.76 22.98
N LYS A 287 -0.67 -14.03 23.12
CA LYS A 287 -1.39 -15.18 22.55
C LYS A 287 -1.76 -14.92 21.08
N ARG A 288 -1.32 -15.80 20.17
CA ARG A 288 -2.02 -16.37 18.97
C ARG A 288 -1.13 -16.46 17.72
N CYS A 289 -1.42 -17.46 16.88
CA CYS A 289 -0.84 -17.69 15.56
C CYS A 289 -1.27 -16.58 14.57
N GLY A 290 -0.33 -15.78 14.08
CA GLY A 290 -0.51 -14.71 13.07
C GLY A 290 0.76 -13.83 12.98
N PRO A 291 0.94 -12.98 11.95
CA PRO A 291 1.99 -11.95 11.97
C PRO A 291 1.75 -10.99 13.15
N LEU A 292 2.78 -10.60 13.90
CA LEU A 292 2.62 -9.77 15.11
C LEU A 292 2.31 -8.30 14.77
N PHE A 293 2.64 -7.85 13.56
CA PHE A 293 2.31 -6.53 13.03
C PHE A 293 2.39 -6.50 11.50
N ASP A 294 1.58 -5.66 10.86
CA ASP A 294 1.85 -5.21 9.49
C ASP A 294 2.75 -3.95 9.53
N ALA A 295 3.47 -3.69 8.45
CA ALA A 295 4.28 -2.48 8.35
C ALA A 295 4.37 -1.98 6.92
N ARG A 296 4.29 -0.65 6.76
CA ARG A 296 4.33 0.00 5.44
C ARG A 296 5.12 1.29 5.50
N VAL A 297 5.76 1.61 4.38
CA VAL A 297 6.46 2.89 4.22
C VAL A 297 5.48 3.94 3.73
N CYS A 298 5.43 5.05 4.44
CA CYS A 298 4.62 6.20 4.12
C CYS A 298 5.52 7.42 3.91
N VAL A 299 5.19 8.26 2.94
CA VAL A 299 5.90 9.52 2.70
C VAL A 299 5.17 10.64 3.43
N GLU A 300 5.88 11.47 4.18
CA GLU A 300 5.28 12.65 4.80
C GLU A 300 4.86 13.68 3.74
N SER A 301 3.65 14.21 3.89
CA SER A 301 3.10 15.14 2.92
C SER A 301 2.12 16.13 3.54
N LEU A 302 1.96 17.27 2.88
CA LEU A 302 0.93 18.26 3.23
C LEU A 302 -0.34 18.11 2.38
N VAL A 303 -0.61 16.91 1.85
CA VAL A 303 -1.80 16.65 1.04
C VAL A 303 -3.06 16.76 1.92
N SER A 304 -4.06 17.51 1.44
CA SER A 304 -5.35 17.64 2.13
C SER A 304 -6.15 16.35 1.98
N PRO A 305 -6.71 15.77 3.05
CA PRO A 305 -7.63 14.64 2.93
C PRO A 305 -9.04 15.05 2.46
N TYR A 306 -9.32 16.36 2.38
CA TYR A 306 -10.65 16.91 2.04
C TYR A 306 -10.81 17.27 0.57
N ASP A 307 -9.70 17.50 -0.13
CA ASP A 307 -9.70 17.98 -1.49
C ASP A 307 -8.46 17.47 -2.22
N SER A 308 -8.59 17.25 -3.52
CA SER A 308 -7.50 16.85 -4.40
C SER A 308 -6.44 17.96 -4.63
N GLY A 309 -6.49 19.06 -3.87
CA GLY A 309 -5.62 20.22 -4.01
C GLY A 309 -6.11 21.26 -5.03
N LEU A 310 -7.30 21.08 -5.61
CA LEU A 310 -7.77 21.86 -6.75
C LEU A 310 -8.86 22.89 -6.44
N LEU A 311 -9.69 22.70 -5.42
CA LEU A 311 -10.75 23.65 -5.07
C LEU A 311 -10.20 25.07 -4.85
N TRP A 312 -9.10 25.18 -4.10
CA TRP A 312 -8.47 26.46 -3.81
C TRP A 312 -7.80 27.12 -5.04
N ILE A 313 -7.20 26.32 -5.94
CA ILE A 313 -6.58 26.83 -7.17
C ILE A 313 -7.66 27.31 -8.15
N TRP A 314 -8.73 26.54 -8.31
CA TRP A 314 -9.89 26.91 -9.11
C TRP A 314 -10.60 28.15 -8.55
N GLU A 315 -10.78 28.25 -7.23
CA GLU A 315 -11.35 29.43 -6.58
C GLU A 315 -10.47 30.67 -6.76
N MET A 316 -9.15 30.54 -6.62
CA MET A 316 -8.18 31.61 -6.90
C MET A 316 -8.25 32.08 -8.36
N GLU A 317 -8.30 31.17 -9.33
CA GLU A 317 -8.46 31.52 -10.74
C GLU A 317 -9.82 32.14 -11.05
N ARG A 318 -10.89 31.64 -10.41
CA ARG A 318 -12.25 32.19 -10.54
C ARG A 318 -12.33 33.60 -9.95
N GLN A 319 -11.68 33.85 -8.82
CA GLN A 319 -11.57 35.18 -8.22
C GLN A 319 -10.71 36.13 -9.07
N ARG A 320 -9.59 35.65 -9.63
CA ARG A 320 -8.77 36.42 -10.59
C ARG A 320 -9.56 36.79 -11.85
N LYS A 321 -10.31 35.85 -12.44
CA LYS A 321 -11.18 36.10 -13.60
C LYS A 321 -12.33 37.06 -13.27
N ARG A 322 -12.89 37.02 -12.05
CA ARG A 322 -13.90 37.99 -11.57
C ARG A 322 -13.31 39.39 -11.39
N LYS A 323 -12.11 39.52 -10.81
CA LYS A 323 -11.42 40.81 -10.66
C LYS A 323 -11.03 41.41 -12.03
N ALA A 324 -10.56 40.61 -12.98
CA ALA A 324 -10.23 41.07 -14.34
C ALA A 324 -11.46 41.49 -15.17
N LYS A 325 -12.64 40.94 -14.90
CA LYS A 325 -13.91 41.39 -15.50
C LYS A 325 -14.49 42.65 -14.83
N GLY A 326 -14.21 42.86 -13.54
CA GLY A 326 -14.63 44.04 -12.79
C GLY A 326 -13.81 45.30 -13.10
N SER A 327 -12.57 45.16 -13.58
CA SER A 327 -11.68 46.29 -13.92
C SER A 327 -11.79 46.79 -15.37
N ARG A 328 -12.77 46.28 -16.14
CA ARG A 328 -13.07 46.70 -17.53
C ARG A 328 -14.42 47.42 -17.65
N ARG A 329 -14.94 47.97 -16.55
CA ARG A 329 -16.13 48.82 -16.53
C ARG A 329 -15.76 50.26 -16.23
#